data_AF-A0A8J8SUH3-F1
#
_entry.id   AF-A0A8J8SUH3-F1
#
_cell.length_a   1.000
_cell.length_b   1.000
_cell.length_c   1.000
_cell.angle_alpha   90.00
_cell.angle_beta   90.00
_cell.angle_gamma   90.00
#
_symmetry.space_group_name_H-M   'P 1'
#
loop_
_entity.id
_entity.type
_entity.pdbx_description
1 polymer ?
#
loop_
_entity_poly.entity_id
_entity_poly.type
_entity_poly.pdbx_seq_one_letter_code
_entity_poly.pdbx_strand_id
1 'polypeptide(L)'
;MLEKQLLFILFILQTTCSPSARKLSERTLRKLDSLSVNTSAPWEPLRVTFEYVNDPNTQTRTFLDSIFSIAGVYFQKHLLIRRSSSSLTVTETIMSEFQGFIDLPSDMLSKTYDTDLVLIKCYQVFYVSTMNNDSDNTLASCAPIDLDSSTGRPVFAGILWNMAYSDPTTLTNVGFEAQLATAVHEMLHGLGFVSDLFSKFYDSVDGTVYTNSSSTDANSVILLQTPRVVAQAQKHFACSDITGVPMENEGGSGTAGSHWERALFYNEMMTGSDMVSSFAITDFTLQLLQDSGQYIQQLQILSIGLLHS
;
A
#
# COMPACT_ATOMS: atom_id res chain seq x y z
N MET A 1 -24.70 -47.43 7.23
CA MET A 1 -25.11 -46.30 8.07
C MET A 1 -23.86 -45.55 8.47
N LEU A 2 -23.31 -44.87 7.47
CA LEU A 2 -22.17 -43.96 7.55
C LEU A 2 -22.76 -42.54 7.46
N GLU A 3 -22.04 -41.58 8.02
CA GLU A 3 -22.12 -40.16 7.67
C GLU A 3 -23.46 -39.47 7.90
N LYS A 4 -23.57 -38.80 9.04
CA LYS A 4 -24.09 -37.45 9.21
C LYS A 4 -24.01 -37.14 10.69
N GLN A 5 -23.70 -35.89 11.02
CA GLN A 5 -23.55 -35.35 12.38
C GLN A 5 -22.12 -35.45 12.92
N LEU A 6 -21.24 -34.57 12.43
CA LEU A 6 -20.58 -33.59 13.29
C LEU A 6 -19.93 -32.45 12.46
N LEU A 7 -20.66 -31.88 11.49
CA LEU A 7 -20.36 -30.51 11.05
C LEU A 7 -21.08 -29.57 12.02
N PHE A 8 -20.49 -29.36 13.20
CA PHE A 8 -20.78 -28.16 13.98
C PHE A 8 -20.11 -27.01 13.24
N ILE A 9 -20.84 -26.46 12.26
CA ILE A 9 -20.52 -25.19 11.64
C ILE A 9 -20.61 -24.16 12.77
N LEU A 10 -19.45 -23.84 13.32
CA LEU A 10 -19.26 -22.64 14.11
C LEU A 10 -19.44 -21.48 13.13
N PHE A 11 -20.67 -21.01 12.96
CA PHE A 11 -20.97 -19.67 12.45
C PHE A 11 -20.43 -18.68 13.49
N ILE A 12 -19.11 -18.57 13.59
CA ILE A 12 -18.49 -17.30 13.98
C ILE A 12 -18.96 -16.34 12.88
N LEU A 13 -19.42 -15.14 13.26
CA LEU A 13 -19.53 -14.02 12.32
C LEU A 13 -18.15 -13.82 11.69
N GLN A 14 -17.84 -14.56 10.62
CA GLN A 14 -16.61 -14.40 9.89
C GLN A 14 -16.81 -13.10 9.13
N THR A 15 -16.17 -12.03 9.62
CA THR A 15 -15.92 -10.84 8.81
C THR A 15 -15.37 -11.34 7.48
N THR A 16 -16.09 -11.06 6.39
CA THR A 16 -15.68 -11.55 5.08
C THR A 16 -14.58 -10.65 4.57
N CYS A 17 -13.56 -11.25 3.98
CA CYS A 17 -12.43 -10.55 3.41
C CYS A 17 -12.34 -11.00 1.96
N SER A 18 -12.47 -10.05 1.04
CA SER A 18 -12.62 -10.35 -0.39
C SER A 18 -11.36 -9.90 -1.13
N PRO A 19 -10.51 -10.83 -1.60
CA PRO A 19 -9.32 -10.49 -2.39
C PRO A 19 -9.79 -9.98 -3.76
N SER A 20 -10.04 -8.68 -3.84
CA SER A 20 -10.36 -8.00 -5.09
C SER A 20 -9.64 -6.67 -5.11
N ALA A 21 -9.15 -6.29 -6.29
CA ALA A 21 -8.58 -4.98 -6.52
C ALA A 21 -9.58 -3.90 -6.10
N ARG A 22 -9.22 -3.08 -5.11
CA ARG A 22 -10.09 -2.02 -4.60
C ARG A 22 -9.80 -0.71 -5.32
N LYS A 23 -10.80 -0.18 -6.00
CA LYS A 23 -10.80 1.22 -6.44
C LYS A 23 -11.23 2.14 -5.30
N LEU A 24 -10.65 3.33 -5.27
CA LEU A 24 -11.11 4.39 -4.39
C LEU A 24 -12.53 4.82 -4.76
N SER A 25 -13.36 5.07 -3.74
CA SER A 25 -14.71 5.57 -3.97
C SER A 25 -14.66 7.00 -4.52
N GLU A 26 -15.68 7.40 -5.29
CA GLU A 26 -15.81 8.78 -5.74
C GLU A 26 -15.82 9.76 -4.56
N ARG A 27 -16.40 9.36 -3.43
CA ARG A 27 -16.45 10.19 -2.23
C ARG A 27 -15.04 10.47 -1.70
N THR A 28 -14.22 9.43 -1.60
CA THR A 28 -12.82 9.57 -1.17
C THR A 28 -12.04 10.43 -2.15
N LEU A 29 -12.23 10.25 -3.46
CA LEU A 29 -11.56 11.05 -4.50
C LEU A 29 -12.00 12.53 -4.51
N ARG A 30 -13.27 12.83 -4.22
CA ARG A 30 -13.78 14.23 -4.15
C ARG A 30 -13.09 15.07 -3.08
N LYS A 31 -12.46 14.45 -2.07
CA LYS A 31 -11.63 15.19 -1.10
C LYS A 31 -10.44 15.90 -1.76
N LEU A 32 -10.03 15.43 -2.95
CA LEU A 32 -8.87 15.93 -3.67
C LEU A 32 -9.23 17.03 -4.70
N ASP A 33 -10.49 17.12 -5.13
CA ASP A 33 -10.90 18.02 -6.22
C ASP A 33 -10.82 19.52 -5.85
N SER A 34 -10.89 19.84 -4.56
CA SER A 34 -10.77 21.21 -4.04
C SER A 34 -9.66 21.34 -3.00
N LEU A 35 -8.67 20.43 -3.04
CA LEU A 35 -7.61 20.39 -2.04
C LEU A 35 -6.73 21.64 -2.16
N SER A 36 -6.59 22.37 -1.04
CA SER A 36 -5.64 23.46 -0.89
C SER A 36 -4.65 23.07 0.20
N VAL A 37 -3.52 22.51 -0.21
CA VAL A 37 -2.56 21.90 0.72
C VAL A 37 -1.79 22.98 1.46
N ASN A 38 -1.74 22.88 2.78
CA ASN A 38 -0.83 23.70 3.58
C ASN A 38 0.61 23.21 3.40
N THR A 39 1.35 23.85 2.49
CA THR A 39 2.76 23.51 2.23
C THR A 39 3.73 24.08 3.27
N SER A 40 3.23 24.82 4.27
CA SER A 40 4.08 25.42 5.33
C SER A 40 4.22 24.57 6.58
N ALA A 41 3.42 23.49 6.73
CA ALA A 41 3.56 22.58 7.86
C ALA A 41 4.93 21.85 7.84
N PRO A 42 5.55 21.59 9.00
CA PRO A 42 6.84 20.90 9.06
C PRO A 42 6.72 19.45 8.58
N TRP A 43 7.82 18.94 8.06
CA TRP A 43 7.97 17.52 7.72
C TRP A 43 8.41 16.74 8.95
N GLU A 44 7.66 15.69 9.27
CA GLU A 44 7.86 14.88 10.46
C GLU A 44 7.86 13.39 10.11
N PRO A 45 8.57 12.52 10.85
CA PRO A 45 8.55 11.08 10.59
C PRO A 45 7.13 10.53 10.61
N LEU A 46 6.82 9.69 9.62
CA LEU A 46 5.56 8.95 9.55
C LEU A 46 5.39 8.09 10.81
N ARG A 47 4.17 8.01 11.33
CA ARG A 47 3.76 7.04 12.36
C ARG A 47 2.72 6.10 11.77
N VAL A 48 2.91 4.79 11.99
CA VAL A 48 2.03 3.76 11.44
C VAL A 48 1.55 2.86 12.57
N THR A 49 0.24 2.66 12.64
CA THR A 49 -0.40 1.71 13.54
C THR A 49 -1.01 0.57 12.72
N PHE A 50 -0.86 -0.66 13.21
CA PHE A 50 -1.47 -1.83 12.63
C PHE A 50 -2.55 -2.36 13.57
N GLU A 51 -3.78 -2.48 13.07
CA GLU A 51 -4.92 -2.96 13.85
C GLU A 51 -5.48 -4.23 13.21
N TYR A 52 -5.87 -5.21 14.01
CA TYR A 52 -6.51 -6.41 13.49
C TYR A 52 -8.03 -6.26 13.49
N VAL A 53 -8.68 -6.73 12.42
CA VAL A 53 -10.15 -6.88 12.37
C VAL A 53 -10.62 -7.93 13.38
N ASN A 54 -9.90 -9.04 13.48
CA ASN A 54 -10.12 -10.08 14.48
C ASN A 54 -8.78 -10.54 15.05
N ASP A 55 -8.76 -10.99 16.30
CA ASP A 55 -7.53 -11.44 16.94
C ASP A 55 -7.03 -12.79 16.37
N PRO A 56 -5.79 -12.86 15.82
CA PRO A 56 -5.19 -14.11 15.44
C PRO A 56 -4.77 -14.96 16.63
N ASN A 57 -4.62 -16.26 16.37
CA ASN A 57 -3.87 -17.13 17.27
C ASN A 57 -2.44 -16.58 17.47
N THR A 58 -1.79 -16.98 18.55
CA THR A 58 -0.48 -16.45 18.95
C THR A 58 0.58 -16.58 17.85
N GLN A 59 0.62 -17.69 17.12
CA GLN A 59 1.64 -17.92 16.11
C GLN A 59 1.46 -17.02 14.88
N THR A 60 0.25 -16.94 14.35
CA THR A 60 -0.10 -16.03 13.26
C THR A 60 0.15 -14.58 13.67
N ARG A 61 -0.23 -14.20 14.90
CA ARG A 61 0.04 -12.86 15.44
C ARG A 61 1.53 -12.55 15.45
N THR A 62 2.35 -13.42 16.05
CA THR A 62 3.80 -13.21 16.15
C THR A 62 4.43 -13.03 14.77
N PHE A 63 4.03 -13.85 13.79
CA PHE A 63 4.53 -13.75 12.43
C PHE A 63 4.11 -12.43 11.76
N LEU A 64 2.82 -12.13 11.71
CA LEU A 64 2.30 -10.92 11.06
C LEU A 64 2.82 -9.65 11.74
N ASP A 65 2.85 -9.61 13.07
CA ASP A 65 3.40 -8.47 13.81
C ASP A 65 4.89 -8.28 13.51
N SER A 66 5.65 -9.36 13.29
CA SER A 66 7.07 -9.25 12.92
C SER A 66 7.26 -8.59 11.56
N ILE A 67 6.61 -9.10 10.51
CA ILE A 67 6.79 -8.57 9.15
C ILE A 67 6.27 -7.12 9.03
N PHE A 68 5.09 -6.83 9.62
CA PHE A 68 4.52 -5.49 9.55
C PHE A 68 5.25 -4.50 10.44
N SER A 69 5.77 -4.91 11.60
CA SER A 69 6.62 -4.03 12.41
C SER A 69 7.89 -3.65 11.67
N ILE A 70 8.56 -4.61 11.00
CA ILE A 70 9.76 -4.33 10.21
C ILE A 70 9.43 -3.40 9.03
N ALA A 71 8.39 -3.70 8.26
CA ALA A 71 7.95 -2.86 7.14
C ALA A 71 7.54 -1.45 7.61
N GLY A 72 6.80 -1.36 8.71
CA GLY A 72 6.46 -0.10 9.38
C GLY A 72 7.69 0.71 9.72
N VAL A 73 8.65 0.12 10.45
CA VAL A 73 9.91 0.79 10.81
C VAL A 73 10.68 1.25 9.58
N TYR A 74 10.68 0.49 8.49
CA TYR A 74 11.29 0.91 7.23
C TYR A 74 10.68 2.23 6.75
N PHE A 75 9.36 2.32 6.60
CA PHE A 75 8.73 3.56 6.12
C PHE A 75 8.83 4.72 7.10
N GLN A 76 8.69 4.47 8.40
CA GLN A 76 8.86 5.50 9.44
C GLN A 76 10.26 6.14 9.41
N LYS A 77 11.30 5.39 9.03
CA LYS A 77 12.68 5.88 8.92
C LYS A 77 13.00 6.59 7.61
N HIS A 78 12.21 6.35 6.56
CA HIS A 78 12.52 6.81 5.21
C HIS A 78 11.51 7.82 4.67
N LEU A 79 10.35 7.99 5.30
CA LEU A 79 9.31 8.92 4.85
C LEU A 79 8.99 9.95 5.93
N LEU A 80 9.05 11.21 5.53
CA LEU A 80 8.48 12.32 6.30
C LEU A 80 7.14 12.73 5.68
N ILE A 81 6.23 13.21 6.52
CA ILE A 81 4.89 13.70 6.15
C ILE A 81 4.63 15.06 6.78
N ARG A 82 3.69 15.82 6.19
CA ARG A 82 3.09 16.99 6.85
C ARG A 82 1.88 16.55 7.65
N ARG A 83 1.93 16.73 8.97
CA ARG A 83 0.87 16.25 9.87
C ARG A 83 -0.29 17.25 9.93
N SER A 84 -1.49 16.77 9.63
CA SER A 84 -2.73 17.55 9.71
C SER A 84 -3.48 17.37 11.03
N SER A 85 -3.32 16.22 11.69
CA SER A 85 -3.97 15.86 12.95
C SER A 85 -3.00 15.07 13.84
N SER A 86 -3.15 15.18 15.17
CA SER A 86 -2.38 14.35 16.11
C SER A 86 -2.87 12.91 16.15
N SER A 87 -4.17 12.69 15.96
CA SER A 87 -4.77 11.36 16.02
C SER A 87 -5.77 11.11 14.89
N LEU A 88 -6.04 9.83 14.65
CA LEU A 88 -7.02 9.34 13.69
C LEU A 88 -8.10 8.53 14.40
N THR A 89 -9.36 8.82 14.10
CA THR A 89 -10.52 8.15 14.71
C THR A 89 -11.31 7.42 13.63
N VAL A 90 -11.68 6.17 13.90
CA VAL A 90 -12.59 5.41 13.04
C VAL A 90 -14.00 5.98 13.15
N THR A 91 -14.53 6.48 12.05
CA THR A 91 -15.88 7.04 11.95
C THR A 91 -16.81 6.09 11.20
N GLU A 92 -18.13 6.31 11.29
CA GLU A 92 -19.11 5.56 10.47
C GLU A 92 -18.82 5.69 8.97
N THR A 93 -18.33 6.86 8.55
CA THR A 93 -17.86 7.08 7.17
C THR A 93 -16.71 6.14 6.82
N ILE A 94 -15.67 6.08 7.65
CA ILE A 94 -14.54 5.17 7.39
C ILE A 94 -15.03 3.73 7.36
N MET A 95 -15.88 3.31 8.30
CA MET A 95 -16.45 1.97 8.30
C MET A 95 -17.21 1.66 7.00
N SER A 96 -17.97 2.62 6.46
CA SER A 96 -18.68 2.43 5.19
C SER A 96 -17.74 2.31 3.99
N GLU A 97 -16.61 3.02 3.97
CA GLU A 97 -15.62 2.94 2.89
C GLU A 97 -14.87 1.61 2.88
N PHE A 98 -14.82 0.90 4.01
CA PHE A 98 -14.24 -0.44 4.11
C PHE A 98 -15.17 -1.54 3.56
N GLN A 99 -16.48 -1.31 3.47
CA GLN A 99 -17.46 -2.31 3.04
C GLN A 99 -17.16 -2.84 1.63
N GLY A 100 -17.30 -4.16 1.45
CA GLY A 100 -16.97 -4.84 0.20
C GLY A 100 -15.49 -5.16 0.02
N PHE A 101 -14.62 -4.65 0.90
CA PHE A 101 -13.21 -5.02 0.98
C PHE A 101 -12.89 -5.75 2.28
N ILE A 102 -13.16 -5.11 3.42
CA ILE A 102 -12.99 -5.67 4.77
C ILE A 102 -14.20 -5.28 5.62
N ASP A 103 -14.91 -6.25 6.16
CA ASP A 103 -15.99 -5.98 7.11
C ASP A 103 -15.43 -5.64 8.49
N LEU A 104 -15.52 -4.38 8.92
CA LEU A 104 -15.05 -3.95 10.24
C LEU A 104 -16.06 -4.30 11.35
N PRO A 105 -15.62 -4.86 12.49
CA PRO A 105 -16.50 -5.06 13.64
C PRO A 105 -16.94 -3.72 14.25
N SER A 106 -18.13 -3.71 14.86
CA SER A 106 -18.74 -2.50 15.41
C SER A 106 -17.96 -1.87 16.57
N ASP A 107 -17.12 -2.65 17.26
CA ASP A 107 -16.29 -2.19 18.37
C ASP A 107 -15.08 -1.34 17.91
N MET A 108 -14.79 -1.32 16.60
CA MET A 108 -13.81 -0.40 16.03
C MET A 108 -14.34 1.03 15.91
N LEU A 109 -15.66 1.22 15.87
CA LEU A 109 -16.24 2.56 15.78
C LEU A 109 -15.76 3.42 16.95
N SER A 110 -15.31 4.64 16.64
CA SER A 110 -14.77 5.59 17.61
C SER A 110 -13.44 5.22 18.26
N LYS A 111 -12.79 4.09 17.90
CA LYS A 111 -11.39 3.85 18.26
C LYS A 111 -10.51 4.95 17.68
N THR A 112 -9.56 5.42 18.49
CA THR A 112 -8.68 6.55 18.16
C THR A 112 -7.23 6.14 18.35
N TYR A 113 -6.39 6.51 17.40
CA TYR A 113 -4.98 6.12 17.33
C TYR A 113 -4.11 7.38 17.21
N ASP A 114 -3.07 7.48 18.05
CA ASP A 114 -2.04 8.52 17.95
C ASP A 114 -1.04 8.15 16.84
N THR A 115 -1.45 8.37 15.59
CA THR A 115 -0.75 7.87 14.41
C THR A 115 -1.09 8.68 13.17
N ASP A 116 -0.39 8.43 12.08
CA ASP A 116 -0.59 9.12 10.80
C ASP A 116 -1.18 8.19 9.73
N LEU A 117 -1.02 6.89 9.88
CA LEU A 117 -1.66 5.86 9.05
C LEU A 117 -2.11 4.70 9.93
N VAL A 118 -3.39 4.33 9.83
CA VAL A 118 -3.91 3.08 10.40
C VAL A 118 -4.05 2.07 9.27
N LEU A 119 -3.29 0.97 9.36
CA LEU A 119 -3.42 -0.20 8.50
C LEU A 119 -4.27 -1.25 9.20
N ILE A 120 -5.50 -1.45 8.70
CA ILE A 120 -6.42 -2.46 9.23
C ILE A 120 -6.17 -3.79 8.52
N LYS A 121 -5.66 -4.75 9.29
CA LYS A 121 -5.30 -6.10 8.86
C LYS A 121 -6.48 -7.05 9.00
N CYS A 122 -6.92 -7.61 7.88
CA CYS A 122 -7.66 -8.87 7.87
C CYS A 122 -6.75 -9.98 7.34
N TYR A 123 -6.70 -11.10 8.06
CA TYR A 123 -6.04 -12.31 7.59
C TYR A 123 -7.08 -13.42 7.49
N GLN A 124 -6.95 -14.26 6.48
CA GLN A 124 -7.76 -15.46 6.34
C GLN A 124 -6.88 -16.61 5.86
N VAL A 125 -7.22 -17.82 6.29
CA VAL A 125 -6.73 -19.04 5.63
C VAL A 125 -7.75 -19.32 4.53
N PHE A 126 -7.49 -18.85 3.32
CA PHE A 126 -8.21 -19.36 2.17
C PHE A 126 -7.67 -20.76 1.91
N TYR A 127 -8.30 -21.77 2.53
CA TYR A 127 -8.13 -23.12 2.02
C TYR A 127 -8.62 -23.08 0.57
N VAL A 128 -7.78 -23.55 -0.35
CA VAL A 128 -8.01 -23.66 -1.81
C VAL A 128 -9.30 -24.45 -2.17
N SER A 129 -10.14 -24.83 -1.19
CA SER A 129 -11.16 -25.86 -1.34
C SER A 129 -12.60 -25.47 -0.94
N THR A 130 -12.99 -24.19 -0.85
CA THR A 130 -14.44 -23.84 -0.79
C THR A 130 -14.92 -22.81 -1.80
N MET A 131 -14.04 -22.37 -2.69
CA MET A 131 -14.42 -21.90 -4.02
C MET A 131 -13.69 -22.83 -4.98
N ASN A 132 -14.40 -23.42 -5.94
CA ASN A 132 -13.78 -24.06 -7.11
C ASN A 132 -13.06 -22.97 -7.91
N ASN A 133 -11.92 -22.50 -7.42
CA ASN A 133 -11.06 -21.61 -8.15
C ASN A 133 -9.62 -21.82 -7.68
N ASP A 134 -8.98 -22.84 -8.26
CA ASP A 134 -7.53 -23.05 -8.27
C ASP A 134 -6.77 -21.89 -8.98
N SER A 135 -7.31 -20.66 -8.95
CA SER A 135 -6.83 -19.49 -9.70
C SER A 135 -6.65 -18.23 -8.86
N ASP A 136 -6.95 -18.25 -7.55
CA ASP A 136 -6.61 -17.13 -6.67
C ASP A 136 -5.22 -17.32 -6.04
N ASN A 137 -4.22 -16.83 -6.78
CA ASN A 137 -2.81 -16.84 -6.38
C ASN A 137 -2.43 -15.57 -5.58
N THR A 138 -3.41 -14.83 -5.06
CA THR A 138 -3.15 -13.58 -4.32
C THR A 138 -2.55 -13.88 -2.95
N LEU A 139 -1.30 -13.46 -2.73
CA LEU A 139 -0.63 -13.54 -1.42
C LEU A 139 -1.23 -12.55 -0.42
N ALA A 140 -1.43 -11.31 -0.88
CA ALA A 140 -1.97 -10.22 -0.09
C ALA A 140 -2.57 -9.16 -1.02
N SER A 141 -3.33 -8.24 -0.47
CA SER A 141 -3.86 -7.08 -1.19
C SER A 141 -4.07 -5.92 -0.23
N CYS A 142 -3.59 -4.74 -0.57
CA CYS A 142 -3.75 -3.53 0.21
C CYS A 142 -4.20 -2.37 -0.65
N ALA A 143 -5.02 -1.51 -0.06
CA ALA A 143 -5.49 -0.30 -0.72
C ALA A 143 -5.72 0.82 0.31
N PRO A 144 -5.52 2.09 -0.09
CA PRO A 144 -6.00 3.22 0.70
C PRO A 144 -7.52 3.17 0.79
N ILE A 145 -8.07 3.54 1.94
CA ILE A 145 -9.52 3.56 2.19
C ILE A 145 -10.01 4.99 2.32
N ASP A 146 -9.32 5.77 3.14
CA ASP A 146 -9.65 7.15 3.42
C ASP A 146 -8.41 8.05 3.32
N LEU A 147 -8.64 9.26 2.83
CA LEU A 147 -7.61 10.28 2.61
C LEU A 147 -7.84 11.47 3.54
N ASP A 148 -6.74 12.05 4.01
CA ASP A 148 -6.74 13.30 4.76
C ASP A 148 -7.20 14.46 3.87
N SER A 149 -8.15 15.26 4.36
CA SER A 149 -8.73 16.36 3.58
C SER A 149 -7.82 17.59 3.45
N SER A 150 -6.69 17.63 4.16
CA SER A 150 -5.77 18.79 4.16
C SER A 150 -4.52 18.54 3.32
N THR A 151 -4.13 17.28 3.15
CA THR A 151 -2.91 16.84 2.46
C THR A 151 -3.18 15.87 1.32
N GLY A 152 -4.37 15.28 1.26
CA GLY A 152 -4.71 14.22 0.30
C GLY A 152 -4.05 12.87 0.59
N ARG A 153 -3.28 12.76 1.68
CA ARG A 153 -2.53 11.55 2.04
C ARG A 153 -3.43 10.44 2.56
N PRO A 154 -3.18 9.17 2.21
CA PRO A 154 -3.80 8.03 2.89
C PRO A 154 -3.63 8.07 4.41
N VAL A 155 -4.74 7.96 5.14
CA VAL A 155 -4.79 7.92 6.62
C VAL A 155 -5.38 6.63 7.16
N PHE A 156 -6.23 5.97 6.38
CA PHE A 156 -6.68 4.61 6.64
C PHE A 156 -6.42 3.77 5.39
N ALA A 157 -5.86 2.59 5.58
CA ALA A 157 -5.67 1.59 4.54
C ALA A 157 -6.14 0.23 5.07
N GLY A 158 -6.64 -0.62 4.17
CA GLY A 158 -7.00 -2.00 4.48
C GLY A 158 -5.99 -2.94 3.86
N ILE A 159 -5.66 -4.02 4.55
CA ILE A 159 -4.82 -5.08 4.03
C ILE A 159 -5.44 -6.44 4.28
N LEU A 160 -5.50 -7.24 3.23
CA LEU A 160 -5.89 -8.63 3.18
C LEU A 160 -4.64 -9.49 3.11
N TRP A 161 -4.52 -10.47 4.00
CA TRP A 161 -3.38 -11.38 4.04
C TRP A 161 -3.82 -12.83 3.92
N ASN A 162 -3.28 -13.55 2.94
CA ASN A 162 -3.56 -14.95 2.74
C ASN A 162 -2.58 -15.83 3.52
N MET A 163 -3.05 -16.39 4.63
CA MET A 163 -2.23 -17.25 5.49
C MET A 163 -1.90 -18.61 4.87
N ALA A 164 -2.57 -19.02 3.79
CA ALA A 164 -2.27 -20.29 3.10
C ALA A 164 -0.86 -20.32 2.50
N TYR A 165 -0.31 -19.15 2.14
CA TYR A 165 1.04 -19.00 1.58
C TYR A 165 2.09 -18.57 2.61
N SER A 166 1.66 -18.35 3.85
CA SER A 166 2.47 -17.72 4.90
C SER A 166 2.46 -18.52 6.19
N ASP A 167 2.32 -19.84 6.12
CA ASP A 167 2.23 -20.69 7.31
C ASP A 167 3.52 -20.59 8.14
N PRO A 168 3.47 -19.98 9.33
CA PRO A 168 4.66 -19.77 10.15
C PRO A 168 5.26 -21.07 10.71
N THR A 169 4.57 -22.20 10.63
CA THR A 169 5.11 -23.50 11.05
C THR A 169 6.08 -24.11 10.02
N THR A 170 5.95 -23.74 8.75
CA THR A 170 6.72 -24.31 7.64
C THR A 170 7.60 -23.29 6.93
N LEU A 171 7.49 -22.02 7.30
CA LEU A 171 8.21 -20.91 6.66
C LEU A 171 9.74 -21.02 6.86
N THR A 172 10.48 -20.98 5.76
CA THR A 172 11.94 -20.87 5.78
C THR A 172 12.38 -19.42 5.95
N ASN A 173 13.67 -19.16 6.21
CA ASN A 173 14.19 -17.78 6.25
C ASN A 173 13.96 -17.04 4.92
N VAL A 174 14.18 -17.71 3.79
CA VAL A 174 13.91 -17.16 2.46
C VAL A 174 12.42 -16.87 2.27
N GLY A 175 11.57 -17.77 2.78
CA GLY A 175 10.12 -17.55 2.81
C GLY A 175 9.74 -16.32 3.64
N PHE A 176 10.37 -16.15 4.81
CA PHE A 176 10.15 -14.97 5.66
C PHE A 176 10.55 -13.68 4.96
N GLU A 177 11.71 -13.64 4.30
CA GLU A 177 12.15 -12.49 3.52
C GLU A 177 11.19 -12.17 2.37
N ALA A 178 10.66 -13.19 1.69
CA ALA A 178 9.64 -13.00 0.66
C ALA A 178 8.35 -12.41 1.23
N GLN A 179 7.85 -12.92 2.36
CA GLN A 179 6.66 -12.37 3.01
C GLN A 179 6.88 -10.95 3.55
N LEU A 180 8.09 -10.63 4.02
CA LEU A 180 8.45 -9.26 4.38
C LEU A 180 8.43 -8.33 3.15
N ALA A 181 8.96 -8.78 2.01
CA ALA A 181 8.89 -8.02 0.77
C ALA A 181 7.44 -7.79 0.33
N THR A 182 6.59 -8.81 0.40
CA THR A 182 5.13 -8.67 0.16
C THR A 182 4.51 -7.64 1.11
N ALA A 183 4.82 -7.67 2.42
CA ALA A 183 4.30 -6.68 3.36
C ALA A 183 4.73 -5.25 2.99
N VAL A 184 5.98 -5.06 2.55
CA VAL A 184 6.50 -3.76 2.09
C VAL A 184 5.80 -3.30 0.80
N HIS A 185 5.61 -4.19 -0.17
CA HIS A 185 4.88 -3.95 -1.41
C HIS A 185 3.44 -3.50 -1.13
N GLU A 186 2.71 -4.26 -0.33
CA GLU A 186 1.32 -3.93 0.00
C GLU A 186 1.21 -2.62 0.78
N MET A 187 2.15 -2.34 1.68
CA MET A 187 2.19 -1.06 2.36
C MET A 187 2.41 0.11 1.39
N LEU A 188 3.13 -0.05 0.28
CA LEU A 188 3.27 0.99 -0.74
C LEU A 188 1.94 1.30 -1.43
N HIS A 189 1.12 0.28 -1.71
CA HIS A 189 -0.27 0.52 -2.15
C HIS A 189 -1.06 1.27 -1.08
N GLY A 190 -1.00 0.86 0.19
CA GLY A 190 -1.65 1.55 1.31
C GLY A 190 -1.18 3.00 1.50
N LEU A 191 0.08 3.31 1.13
CA LEU A 191 0.66 4.65 1.11
C LEU A 191 0.27 5.47 -0.14
N GLY A 192 -0.49 4.90 -1.08
CA GLY A 192 -1.04 5.63 -2.21
C GLY A 192 -0.35 5.38 -3.55
N PHE A 193 0.48 4.34 -3.67
CA PHE A 193 0.89 3.82 -4.98
C PHE A 193 -0.30 3.09 -5.63
N VAL A 194 -1.28 3.85 -6.12
CA VAL A 194 -2.46 3.31 -6.82
C VAL A 194 -2.86 4.25 -7.94
N SER A 195 -3.28 3.70 -9.09
CA SER A 195 -3.57 4.48 -10.30
C SER A 195 -4.61 5.59 -10.09
N ASP A 196 -5.56 5.35 -9.19
CA ASP A 196 -6.65 6.29 -8.88
C ASP A 196 -6.14 7.65 -8.36
N LEU A 197 -4.92 7.68 -7.80
CA LEU A 197 -4.34 8.88 -7.20
C LEU A 197 -3.37 9.63 -8.12
N PHE A 198 -2.83 9.03 -9.19
CA PHE A 198 -1.78 9.66 -9.99
C PHE A 198 -2.22 11.00 -10.59
N SER A 199 -3.48 11.10 -11.04
CA SER A 199 -4.07 12.35 -11.55
C SER A 199 -4.29 13.45 -10.50
N LYS A 200 -4.08 13.11 -9.22
CA LYS A 200 -4.31 13.99 -8.06
C LYS A 200 -3.01 14.39 -7.35
N PHE A 201 -1.88 13.95 -7.89
CA PHE A 201 -0.55 14.30 -7.38
C PHE A 201 -0.26 15.78 -7.60
N TYR A 202 0.50 16.37 -6.66
CA TYR A 202 0.76 17.80 -6.63
C TYR A 202 2.21 18.08 -6.20
N ASP A 203 2.70 19.27 -6.55
CA ASP A 203 4.02 19.72 -6.11
C ASP A 203 4.00 20.01 -4.61
N SER A 204 4.80 19.28 -3.84
CA SER A 204 4.96 19.46 -2.40
C SER A 204 5.40 20.88 -1.97
N VAL A 205 5.95 21.69 -2.88
CA VAL A 205 6.46 23.04 -2.60
C VAL A 205 5.32 24.06 -2.60
N ASP A 206 4.49 24.09 -3.64
CA ASP A 206 3.46 25.12 -3.83
C ASP A 206 2.02 24.59 -3.79
N GLY A 207 1.84 23.27 -3.76
CA GLY A 207 0.54 22.60 -3.70
C GLY A 207 -0.17 22.48 -5.05
N THR A 208 0.49 22.83 -6.16
CA THR A 208 -0.12 22.81 -7.49
C THR A 208 -0.26 21.38 -8.00
N VAL A 209 -1.49 20.98 -8.35
CA VAL A 209 -1.77 19.68 -8.98
C VAL A 209 -1.14 19.62 -10.37
N TYR A 210 -0.49 18.49 -10.69
CA TYR A 210 0.11 18.30 -12.00
C TYR A 210 -0.96 18.14 -13.09
N THR A 211 -0.83 18.90 -14.18
CA THR A 211 -1.82 18.91 -15.27
C THR A 211 -1.70 17.72 -16.24
N ASN A 212 -0.54 17.06 -16.27
CA ASN A 212 -0.27 15.88 -17.10
C ASN A 212 0.54 14.86 -16.31
N SER A 213 0.05 14.40 -15.17
CA SER A 213 0.76 13.40 -14.35
C SER A 213 0.74 12.00 -14.98
N SER A 214 -0.21 11.72 -15.86
CA SER A 214 -0.26 10.48 -16.62
C SER A 214 -1.04 10.66 -17.93
N SER A 215 -0.76 9.80 -18.89
CA SER A 215 -1.53 9.64 -20.12
C SER A 215 -1.71 8.15 -20.44
N THR A 216 -2.58 7.85 -21.39
CA THR A 216 -2.77 6.49 -21.91
C THR A 216 -2.41 6.47 -23.37
N ASP A 217 -1.54 5.56 -23.77
CA ASP A 217 -1.11 5.43 -25.16
C ASP A 217 -2.15 4.68 -26.02
N ALA A 218 -1.84 4.52 -27.32
CA ALA A 218 -2.73 3.82 -28.26
C ALA A 218 -2.95 2.33 -27.93
N ASN A 219 -2.08 1.72 -27.13
CA ASN A 219 -2.16 0.34 -26.70
C ASN A 219 -2.79 0.20 -25.31
N SER A 220 -3.39 1.27 -24.78
CA SER A 220 -3.97 1.33 -23.42
C SER A 220 -2.94 1.19 -22.28
N VAL A 221 -1.66 1.48 -22.54
CA VAL A 221 -0.61 1.52 -21.52
C VAL A 221 -0.65 2.89 -20.83
N ILE A 222 -0.68 2.90 -19.50
CA ILE A 222 -0.56 4.14 -18.72
C ILE A 222 0.91 4.57 -18.73
N LEU A 223 1.17 5.78 -19.21
CA LEU A 223 2.46 6.44 -19.09
C LEU A 223 2.41 7.41 -17.91
N LEU A 224 3.26 7.20 -16.92
CA LEU A 224 3.39 8.07 -15.76
C LEU A 224 4.40 9.17 -16.04
N GLN A 225 3.97 10.42 -15.90
CA GLN A 225 4.68 11.60 -16.41
C GLN A 225 4.97 12.63 -15.31
N THR A 226 5.00 12.17 -14.05
CA THR A 226 5.30 13.04 -12.91
C THR A 226 6.77 13.48 -12.92
N PRO A 227 7.10 14.70 -12.44
CA PRO A 227 8.40 15.31 -12.72
C PRO A 227 9.62 14.51 -12.22
N ARG A 228 9.58 13.98 -10.99
CA ARG A 228 10.73 13.25 -10.43
C ARG A 228 10.87 11.87 -11.03
N VAL A 229 9.76 11.20 -11.35
CA VAL A 229 9.79 9.91 -12.04
C VAL A 229 10.39 10.04 -13.44
N VAL A 230 9.96 11.05 -14.20
CA VAL A 230 10.54 11.33 -15.53
C VAL A 230 12.03 11.65 -15.42
N ALA A 231 12.42 12.53 -14.48
CA ALA A 231 13.83 12.85 -14.25
C ALA A 231 14.66 11.61 -13.85
N GLN A 232 14.10 10.74 -13.02
CA GLN A 232 14.75 9.49 -12.62
C GLN A 232 14.90 8.53 -13.81
N ALA A 233 13.90 8.43 -14.68
CA ALA A 233 13.96 7.62 -15.90
C ALA A 233 15.03 8.13 -16.85
N GLN A 234 15.04 9.45 -17.12
CA GLN A 234 16.05 10.08 -17.97
C GLN A 234 17.46 9.82 -17.46
N LYS A 235 17.66 9.91 -16.13
CA LYS A 235 18.93 9.60 -15.47
C LYS A 235 19.30 8.12 -15.58
N HIS A 236 18.38 7.21 -15.28
CA HIS A 236 18.63 5.76 -15.23
C HIS A 236 18.93 5.19 -16.63
N PHE A 237 18.17 5.60 -17.64
CA PHE A 237 18.33 5.12 -19.02
C PHE A 237 19.26 6.01 -19.87
N ALA A 238 19.82 7.08 -19.30
CA ALA A 238 20.66 8.06 -19.97
C ALA A 238 20.01 8.62 -21.27
N CYS A 239 18.72 8.94 -21.20
CA CYS A 239 17.92 9.39 -22.34
C CYS A 239 17.02 10.57 -21.96
N SER A 240 17.35 11.78 -22.44
CA SER A 240 16.59 13.00 -22.15
C SER A 240 15.22 13.07 -22.80
N ASP A 241 14.98 12.24 -23.82
CA ASP A 241 13.74 12.26 -24.61
C ASP A 241 12.60 11.50 -23.93
N ILE A 242 12.88 10.82 -22.81
CA ILE A 242 11.85 10.16 -22.00
C ILE A 242 10.94 11.23 -21.40
N THR A 243 9.64 11.13 -21.70
CA THR A 243 8.58 12.02 -21.21
C THR A 243 7.56 11.31 -20.32
N GLY A 244 7.75 10.01 -20.09
CA GLY A 244 6.90 9.18 -19.24
C GLY A 244 7.48 7.77 -19.05
N VAL A 245 7.10 7.12 -17.97
CA VAL A 245 7.47 5.74 -17.64
C VAL A 245 6.24 4.85 -17.80
N PRO A 246 6.31 3.76 -18.58
CA PRO A 246 5.17 2.86 -18.72
C PRO A 246 4.90 2.10 -17.42
N MET A 247 3.63 2.07 -17.06
CA MET A 247 3.08 1.21 -16.03
C MET A 247 2.76 -0.16 -16.63
N GLU A 248 2.71 -1.17 -15.77
CA GLU A 248 2.30 -2.53 -16.12
C GLU A 248 0.96 -2.51 -16.87
N ASN A 249 0.87 -3.31 -17.94
CA ASN A 249 -0.31 -3.37 -18.81
C ASN A 249 -0.95 -4.77 -18.87
N GLU A 250 -0.37 -5.75 -18.18
CA GLU A 250 -0.87 -7.13 -18.09
C GLU A 250 -1.44 -7.44 -16.68
N GLY A 251 -1.87 -8.68 -16.44
CA GLY A 251 -2.33 -9.17 -15.13
C GLY A 251 -3.75 -8.73 -14.71
N GLY A 252 -4.41 -7.84 -15.47
CA GLY A 252 -5.80 -7.41 -15.25
C GLY A 252 -5.92 -6.23 -14.28
N SER A 253 -7.14 -5.93 -13.80
CA SER A 253 -7.45 -4.67 -13.10
C SER A 253 -6.78 -4.51 -11.73
N GLY A 254 -6.27 -5.59 -11.13
CA GLY A 254 -5.49 -5.54 -9.89
C GLY A 254 -3.99 -5.30 -10.10
N THR A 255 -3.53 -5.43 -11.33
CA THR A 255 -2.10 -5.37 -11.66
C THR A 255 -1.80 -4.21 -12.60
N ALA A 256 -2.50 -4.15 -13.74
CA ALA A 256 -2.31 -3.13 -14.74
C ALA A 256 -2.55 -1.73 -14.17
N GLY A 257 -1.64 -0.80 -14.45
CA GLY A 257 -1.70 0.60 -14.04
C GLY A 257 -1.30 0.90 -12.59
N SER A 258 -1.23 -0.11 -11.72
CA SER A 258 -0.84 0.07 -10.30
C SER A 258 0.56 -0.46 -9.98
N HIS A 259 1.29 -0.95 -10.98
CA HIS A 259 2.64 -1.49 -10.86
C HIS A 259 3.57 -0.91 -11.93
N TRP A 260 4.87 -0.96 -11.68
CA TRP A 260 5.88 -0.69 -12.71
C TRP A 260 5.91 -1.80 -13.76
N GLU A 261 6.18 -1.42 -15.01
CA GLU A 261 6.35 -2.36 -16.12
C GLU A 261 7.49 -3.36 -15.85
N ARG A 262 7.13 -4.62 -15.66
CA ARG A 262 8.07 -5.66 -15.26
C ARG A 262 9.19 -5.89 -16.28
N ALA A 263 8.91 -5.73 -17.57
CA ALA A 263 9.93 -5.88 -18.62
C ALA A 263 11.07 -4.86 -18.49
N LEU A 264 10.81 -3.70 -17.88
CA LEU A 264 11.82 -2.65 -17.67
C LEU A 264 12.46 -2.72 -16.29
N PHE A 265 11.68 -3.06 -15.27
CA PHE A 265 12.07 -2.91 -13.87
C PHE A 265 12.41 -4.22 -13.16
N TYR A 266 12.11 -5.37 -13.77
CA TYR A 266 12.41 -6.73 -13.32
C TYR A 266 12.13 -7.00 -11.84
N ASN A 267 13.11 -6.75 -10.96
CA ASN A 267 13.07 -7.01 -9.52
C ASN A 267 12.80 -5.77 -8.66
N GLU A 268 12.27 -4.69 -9.24
CA GLU A 268 11.76 -3.56 -8.48
C GLU A 268 10.56 -4.00 -7.62
N MET A 269 10.51 -3.49 -6.39
CA MET A 269 9.51 -3.84 -5.37
C MET A 269 8.07 -3.75 -5.88
N MET A 270 7.73 -2.76 -6.70
CA MET A 270 6.37 -2.49 -7.20
C MET A 270 6.10 -3.05 -8.60
N THR A 271 6.75 -4.14 -8.99
CA THR A 271 6.38 -4.92 -10.19
C THR A 271 5.27 -5.93 -9.85
N GLY A 272 4.37 -6.20 -10.80
CA GLY A 272 3.12 -6.95 -10.59
C GLY A 272 3.22 -8.47 -10.45
N SER A 273 4.31 -9.01 -9.90
CA SER A 273 4.49 -10.46 -9.72
C SER A 273 5.51 -10.78 -8.64
N ASP A 274 5.25 -11.84 -7.87
CA ASP A 274 6.19 -12.32 -6.86
C ASP A 274 7.50 -12.81 -7.49
N MET A 275 8.62 -12.22 -7.05
CA MET A 275 9.96 -12.75 -7.28
C MET A 275 10.47 -13.33 -5.97
N VAL A 276 10.83 -14.62 -5.99
CA VAL A 276 11.43 -15.25 -4.82
C VAL A 276 12.83 -14.66 -4.62
N SER A 277 13.01 -13.86 -3.56
CA SER A 277 14.28 -13.44 -2.94
C SER A 277 15.16 -12.36 -3.62
N SER A 278 14.61 -11.42 -4.40
CA SER A 278 15.44 -10.36 -5.05
C SER A 278 14.84 -8.94 -5.09
N PHE A 279 13.78 -8.64 -4.35
CA PHE A 279 13.12 -7.34 -4.48
C PHE A 279 13.98 -6.18 -3.98
N ALA A 280 14.02 -5.10 -4.76
CA ALA A 280 14.68 -3.86 -4.40
C ALA A 280 13.68 -2.69 -4.49
N ILE A 281 13.59 -1.87 -3.43
CA ILE A 281 12.97 -0.56 -3.55
C ILE A 281 13.99 0.35 -4.24
N THR A 282 13.63 0.84 -5.41
CA THR A 282 14.50 1.73 -6.18
C THR A 282 14.10 3.19 -6.01
N ASP A 283 14.95 4.08 -6.51
CA ASP A 283 14.63 5.50 -6.63
C ASP A 283 13.32 5.74 -7.40
N PHE A 284 12.88 4.86 -8.31
CA PHE A 284 11.62 5.06 -9.03
C PHE A 284 10.41 5.11 -8.08
N THR A 285 10.28 4.11 -7.21
CA THR A 285 9.21 4.06 -6.21
C THR A 285 9.30 5.22 -5.21
N LEU A 286 10.52 5.55 -4.75
CA LEU A 286 10.72 6.65 -3.81
C LEU A 286 10.44 8.04 -4.43
N GLN A 287 10.76 8.21 -5.71
CA GLN A 287 10.47 9.45 -6.43
C GLN A 287 8.99 9.57 -6.76
N LEU A 288 8.28 8.47 -7.02
CA LEU A 288 6.83 8.51 -7.16
C LEU A 288 6.13 8.92 -5.86
N LEU A 289 6.56 8.37 -4.72
CA LEU A 289 6.05 8.80 -3.41
C LEU A 289 6.32 10.28 -3.14
N GLN A 290 7.44 10.82 -3.61
CA GLN A 290 7.72 12.26 -3.53
C GLN A 290 6.86 13.09 -4.48
N ASP A 291 6.65 12.60 -5.71
CA ASP A 291 5.76 13.22 -6.68
C ASP A 291 4.30 13.21 -6.21
N SER A 292 3.89 12.34 -5.27
CA SER A 292 2.54 12.42 -4.71
C SER A 292 2.26 13.74 -3.97
N GLY A 293 3.31 14.46 -3.58
CA GLY A 293 3.24 15.68 -2.78
C GLY A 293 3.06 15.43 -1.28
N GLN A 294 2.75 14.19 -0.91
CA GLN A 294 2.35 13.80 0.45
C GLN A 294 3.52 13.33 1.31
N TYR A 295 4.61 12.89 0.67
CA TYR A 295 5.79 12.33 1.32
C TYR A 295 7.05 13.03 0.83
N ILE A 296 8.05 13.15 1.70
CA ILE A 296 9.44 13.35 1.26
C ILE A 296 10.32 12.23 1.80
N GLN A 297 11.34 11.87 1.01
CA GLN A 297 12.33 10.92 1.46
C GLN A 297 13.16 11.54 2.57
N GLN A 298 13.16 10.90 3.73
CA GLN A 298 14.15 11.18 4.77
C GLN A 298 15.49 10.67 4.27
N LEU A 299 16.33 11.59 3.79
CA LEU A 299 17.74 11.29 3.60
C LEU A 299 18.32 11.02 4.99
N GLN A 300 18.70 9.76 5.25
CA GLN A 300 19.66 9.52 6.32
C GLN A 300 20.91 10.30 5.94
N ILE A 301 21.14 11.41 6.62
CA ILE A 301 22.50 11.91 6.78
C ILE A 301 23.18 10.76 7.52
N LEU A 302 23.78 9.84 6.77
CA LEU A 302 24.92 9.12 7.27
C LEU A 302 25.86 10.24 7.67
N SER A 303 25.95 10.48 8.97
CA SER A 303 27.06 11.16 9.61
C SER A 303 28.30 10.32 9.29
N ILE A 304 28.74 10.36 8.03
CA ILE A 304 30.12 10.14 7.68
C ILE A 304 30.80 11.23 8.48
N GLY A 305 31.48 10.80 9.54
CA GLY A 305 32.42 11.63 10.27
C GLY A 305 33.44 12.16 9.28
N LEU A 306 33.12 13.26 8.63
CA LEU A 306 34.08 14.27 8.23
C LEU A 306 34.50 14.97 9.53
N LEU A 307 35.24 14.24 10.37
CA LEU A 307 36.22 14.87 11.23
C LEU A 307 37.37 15.26 10.31
N HIS A 308 37.29 16.50 9.83
CA HIS A 308 38.49 17.29 9.61
C HIS A 308 39.13 17.52 10.99
N SER A 309 40.22 16.81 11.25
CA SER A 309 41.40 17.29 11.97
C SER A 309 42.56 16.36 11.66
#